data_AF-A0A507D560-F1
#
_entry.id   AF-A0A507D560-F1
#
_cell.length_a   1.000
_cell.length_b   1.000
_cell.length_c   1.000
_cell.angle_alpha   90.00
_cell.angle_beta   90.00
_cell.angle_gamma   90.00
#
_symmetry.space_group_name_H-M   'P 1'
#
loop_
_entity.id
_entity.type
_entity.pdbx_description
1 polymer ?
#
loop_
_entity_poly.entity_id
_entity_poly.type
_entity_poly.pdbx_seq_one_letter_code
_entity_poly.pdbx_strand_id
1 'polypeptide(L)'
;MYRVALCKTNLLSLRAVVSLLPKRCYPIYSHECDNDPGLLEREKRRTLKGDVKTVINNAPGWNEALASESEANVKADRSSCESPEALQKETVRSHFTSETSAANTQRPSATPSGQVKQE
;
A
#
# COMPACT_ATOMS: atom_id res chain seq x y z
N MET A 1 72.28 -13.25 43.09
CA MET A 1 72.44 -12.78 41.69
C MET A 1 71.44 -13.51 40.82
N TYR A 2 70.35 -12.86 40.38
CA TYR A 2 69.43 -13.48 39.41
C TYR A 2 69.14 -12.50 38.28
N ARG A 3 69.36 -13.02 37.07
CA ARG A 3 69.37 -12.33 35.79
C ARG A 3 67.96 -12.13 35.24
N VAL A 4 67.83 -11.04 34.48
CA VAL A 4 66.66 -10.56 33.74
C VAL A 4 66.12 -11.63 32.79
N ALA A 5 64.80 -11.81 32.74
CA ALA A 5 64.11 -12.50 31.64
C ALA A 5 63.05 -11.56 31.03
N LEU A 6 63.46 -10.84 29.99
CA LEU A 6 62.56 -10.18 29.05
C LEU A 6 61.86 -11.27 28.22
N CYS A 7 60.62 -11.61 28.55
CA CYS A 7 59.78 -12.40 27.64
C CYS A 7 59.05 -11.45 26.70
N LYS A 8 59.63 -11.27 25.50
CA LYS A 8 58.95 -10.66 24.35
C LYS A 8 58.13 -11.73 23.63
N THR A 9 57.05 -11.27 22.99
CA THR A 9 56.26 -11.91 21.92
C THR A 9 55.11 -12.82 22.34
N ASN A 10 53.86 -12.36 22.15
CA ASN A 10 53.05 -12.75 20.99
C ASN A 10 51.67 -12.08 21.05
N LEU A 11 51.55 -10.90 20.44
CA LEU A 11 50.26 -10.30 20.12
C LEU A 11 49.82 -10.84 18.75
N LEU A 12 49.35 -12.09 18.72
CA LEU A 12 48.81 -12.71 17.51
C LEU A 12 47.33 -12.38 17.37
N SER A 13 47.08 -11.39 16.52
CA SER A 13 46.06 -11.41 15.47
C SER A 13 44.63 -11.76 15.89
N LEU A 14 43.85 -10.72 16.20
CA LEU A 14 42.40 -10.72 16.05
C LEU A 14 42.07 -10.90 14.56
N ARG A 15 41.94 -12.16 14.12
CA ARG A 15 41.32 -12.48 12.84
C ARG A 15 39.87 -12.02 12.88
N ALA A 16 39.62 -10.96 12.13
CA ALA A 16 38.34 -10.47 11.67
C ALA A 16 37.24 -11.57 11.59
N VAL A 17 36.30 -11.54 12.54
CA VAL A 17 34.99 -12.18 12.40
C VAL A 17 34.12 -11.23 11.57
N VAL A 18 34.47 -11.06 10.28
CA VAL A 18 33.63 -10.32 9.33
C VAL A 18 32.49 -11.23 8.92
N SER A 19 31.41 -11.11 9.69
CA SER A 19 30.00 -11.23 9.27
C SER A 19 29.69 -12.24 8.15
N LEU A 20 29.53 -13.51 8.54
CA LEU A 20 28.76 -14.51 7.79
C LEU A 20 27.26 -14.32 8.03
N LEU A 21 26.70 -13.17 7.64
CA LEU A 21 25.23 -13.04 7.57
C LEU A 21 24.74 -13.77 6.31
N PRO A 22 23.75 -14.68 6.41
CA PRO A 22 23.17 -15.31 5.24
C PRO A 22 22.52 -14.25 4.37
N LYS A 23 22.99 -14.10 3.12
CA LYS A 23 22.29 -13.34 2.10
C LYS A 23 20.95 -14.02 1.88
N ARG A 24 19.88 -13.45 2.43
CA ARG A 24 18.51 -13.84 2.10
C ARG A 24 18.29 -13.52 0.62
N CYS A 25 18.46 -14.52 -0.24
CA CYS A 25 17.91 -14.48 -1.59
C CYS A 25 16.41 -14.66 -1.45
N TYR A 26 15.68 -13.54 -1.40
CA TYR A 26 14.24 -13.59 -1.59
C TYR A 26 13.98 -13.96 -3.06
N PRO A 27 13.06 -14.90 -3.35
CA PRO A 27 12.58 -15.07 -4.71
C PRO A 27 12.01 -13.73 -5.16
N ILE A 28 12.50 -13.21 -6.30
CA ILE A 28 11.89 -12.05 -6.96
C ILE A 28 10.61 -12.60 -7.59
N TYR A 29 9.54 -12.64 -6.81
CA TYR A 29 8.20 -12.97 -7.30
C TYR A 29 7.70 -11.75 -8.08
N SER A 30 7.44 -11.91 -9.37
CA SER A 30 6.81 -10.88 -10.20
C SER A 30 5.31 -11.18 -10.28
N HIS A 31 4.57 -10.88 -9.21
CA HIS A 31 3.11 -10.85 -9.28
C HIS A 31 2.71 -9.53 -9.94
N GLU A 32 2.62 -9.56 -11.26
CA GLU A 32 2.01 -8.47 -12.04
C GLU A 32 0.49 -8.51 -11.78
N CYS A 33 -0.13 -7.35 -11.56
CA CYS A 33 -1.58 -7.22 -11.48
C CYS A 33 -2.23 -7.86 -12.72
N ASP A 34 -3.37 -8.54 -12.56
CA ASP A 34 -4.08 -9.29 -13.61
C ASP A 34 -4.00 -8.57 -14.96
N ASN A 35 -3.11 -9.06 -15.83
CA ASN A 35 -2.51 -8.36 -16.98
C ASN A 35 -3.51 -8.20 -18.16
N ASP A 36 -4.72 -7.74 -17.87
CA ASP A 36 -5.74 -7.40 -18.84
C ASP A 36 -5.38 -6.07 -19.52
N PRO A 37 -5.06 -6.09 -20.83
CA PRO A 37 -4.64 -4.88 -21.54
C PRO A 37 -5.72 -3.79 -21.53
N GLY A 38 -7.01 -4.17 -21.52
CA GLY A 38 -8.11 -3.20 -21.53
C GLY A 38 -8.26 -2.43 -20.21
N LEU A 39 -8.00 -3.11 -19.09
CA LEU A 39 -8.02 -2.51 -17.76
C LEU A 39 -6.81 -1.60 -17.57
N LEU A 40 -5.62 -2.05 -17.94
CA LEU A 40 -4.38 -1.27 -17.85
C LEU A 40 -4.47 0.05 -18.64
N GLU A 41 -5.01 0.02 -19.86
CA GLU A 41 -5.14 1.23 -20.67
C GLU A 41 -6.14 2.23 -20.07
N ARG A 42 -7.27 1.71 -19.56
CA ARG A 42 -8.29 2.53 -18.89
C ARG A 42 -7.75 3.22 -17.65
N GLU A 43 -7.11 2.46 -16.76
CA GLU A 43 -6.57 2.98 -15.51
C GLU A 43 -5.37 3.88 -15.76
N LYS A 44 -4.47 3.53 -16.70
CA LYS A 44 -3.39 4.42 -17.14
C LYS A 44 -3.92 5.77 -17.59
N ARG A 45 -4.97 5.79 -18.41
CA ARG A 45 -5.59 7.04 -18.86
C ARG A 45 -6.21 7.84 -17.71
N ARG A 46 -6.79 7.19 -16.70
CA ARG A 46 -7.30 7.87 -15.50
C ARG A 46 -6.17 8.48 -14.67
N THR A 47 -5.11 7.71 -14.43
CA THR A 47 -3.90 8.18 -13.74
C THR A 47 -3.26 9.38 -14.43
N LEU A 48 -3.11 9.34 -15.76
CA LEU A 48 -2.56 10.47 -16.52
C LEU A 48 -3.46 11.72 -16.48
N LYS A 49 -4.77 11.55 -16.29
CA LYS A 49 -5.72 12.66 -16.09
C LYS A 49 -5.71 13.19 -14.65
N GLY A 50 -5.03 12.53 -13.72
CA GLY A 50 -5.08 12.83 -12.29
C GLY A 50 -6.40 12.43 -11.62
N ASP A 51 -7.23 11.64 -12.29
CA ASP A 51 -8.53 11.18 -11.80
C ASP A 51 -8.37 9.84 -11.07
N VAL A 52 -7.54 9.86 -10.01
CA VAL A 52 -7.28 8.69 -9.14
C VAL A 52 -7.64 9.05 -7.72
N LYS A 53 -8.56 8.27 -7.15
CA LYS A 53 -9.02 8.46 -5.78
C LYS A 53 -7.93 8.07 -4.80
N THR A 54 -7.63 8.97 -3.86
CA THR A 54 -6.70 8.70 -2.76
C THR A 54 -7.42 7.88 -1.68
N VAL A 55 -7.13 6.58 -1.60
CA VAL A 55 -7.70 5.69 -0.56
C VAL A 55 -6.85 5.71 0.71
N ILE A 56 -5.54 5.90 0.55
CA ILE A 56 -4.57 5.85 1.64
C ILE A 56 -3.96 7.26 1.84
N ASN A 57 -4.02 7.77 3.07
CA ASN A 57 -3.55 9.13 3.40
C ASN A 57 -2.07 9.36 3.07
N ASN A 58 -1.21 8.35 3.30
CA ASN A 58 0.22 8.41 3.04
C ASN A 58 0.63 8.09 1.58
N ALA A 59 -0.35 7.91 0.68
CA ALA A 59 -0.10 7.58 -0.72
C ALA A 59 -1.11 8.26 -1.67
N PRO A 60 -1.07 9.60 -1.81
CA PRO A 60 -1.93 10.31 -2.75
C PRO A 60 -1.60 9.91 -4.20
N GLY A 61 -2.62 9.67 -5.02
CA GLY A 61 -2.50 9.28 -6.42
C GLY A 61 -2.06 7.83 -6.65
N TRP A 62 -1.96 7.02 -5.59
CA TRP A 62 -1.63 5.61 -5.72
C TRP A 62 -2.80 4.84 -6.36
N ASN A 63 -2.49 4.06 -7.40
CA ASN A 63 -3.46 3.26 -8.14
C ASN A 63 -3.17 1.78 -7.91
N GLU A 64 -4.03 1.12 -7.14
CA GLU A 64 -3.90 -0.30 -6.78
C GLU A 64 -3.86 -1.23 -8.01
N ALA A 65 -4.60 -0.90 -9.07
CA ALA A 65 -4.67 -1.71 -10.29
C ALA A 65 -3.42 -1.58 -11.19
N LEU A 66 -2.59 -0.57 -10.98
CA LEU A 66 -1.33 -0.38 -11.71
C LEU A 66 -0.10 -0.61 -10.82
N ALA A 67 -0.29 -0.70 -9.51
CA ALA A 67 0.80 -0.85 -8.56
C ALA A 67 1.38 -2.26 -8.63
N SER A 68 2.70 -2.35 -8.48
CA SER A 68 3.36 -3.63 -8.24
C SER A 68 3.10 -4.11 -6.81
N GLU A 69 3.19 -5.43 -6.58
CA GLU A 69 3.11 -6.01 -5.23
C GLU A 69 4.12 -5.36 -4.28
N SER A 70 5.36 -5.16 -4.73
CA SER A 70 6.39 -4.49 -3.93
C SER A 70 6.02 -3.05 -3.56
N GLU A 71 5.37 -2.31 -4.46
CA GLU A 71 4.87 -0.97 -4.14
C GLU A 71 3.76 -1.04 -3.10
N ALA A 72 2.78 -1.94 -3.28
CA ALA A 72 1.69 -2.14 -2.34
C ALA A 72 2.21 -2.46 -0.92
N ASN A 73 3.19 -3.37 -0.81
CA ASN A 73 3.84 -3.71 0.46
C ASN A 73 4.48 -2.49 1.13
N VAL A 74 5.25 -1.69 0.38
CA VAL A 74 5.90 -0.49 0.94
C VAL A 74 4.85 0.54 1.39
N LYS A 75 3.71 0.66 0.71
CA LYS A 75 2.63 1.55 1.13
C LYS A 75 1.91 1.03 2.36
N ALA A 76 1.67 -0.28 2.43
CA ALA A 76 1.08 -0.95 3.59
C ALA A 76 1.96 -0.79 4.84
N ASP A 77 3.26 -1.03 4.73
CA ASP A 77 4.22 -0.87 5.83
C ASP A 77 4.29 0.57 6.35
N ARG A 78 4.10 1.55 5.45
CA ARG A 78 4.08 2.98 5.81
C ARG A 78 2.72 3.45 6.32
N SER A 79 1.67 2.64 6.19
CA SER A 79 0.34 3.01 6.68
C SER A 79 0.30 2.86 8.20
N SER A 80 0.17 3.97 8.90
CA SER A 80 0.04 3.98 10.36
C SER A 80 -1.42 3.70 10.73
N CYS A 81 -1.72 2.47 11.08
CA CYS A 81 -3.02 2.09 11.61
C CYS A 81 -2.92 1.79 13.11
N GLU A 82 -3.77 2.42 13.91
CA GLU A 82 -3.82 2.16 15.36
C GLU A 82 -4.73 0.97 15.73
N SER A 83 -5.78 0.68 14.94
CA SER A 83 -6.68 -0.46 15.19
C SER A 83 -7.44 -0.95 13.94
N PRO A 84 -7.76 -2.26 13.84
CA PRO A 84 -8.56 -2.80 12.73
C PRO A 84 -9.94 -2.15 12.57
N GLU A 85 -10.57 -1.73 13.67
CA GLU A 85 -11.87 -1.06 13.65
C GLU A 85 -11.77 0.32 12.97
N ALA A 86 -10.69 1.05 13.20
CA ALA A 86 -10.45 2.34 12.55
C ALA A 86 -10.30 2.20 11.03
N LEU A 87 -9.60 1.14 10.56
CA LEU A 87 -9.49 0.85 9.12
C LEU A 87 -10.86 0.62 8.49
N GLN A 88 -11.68 -0.23 9.12
CA GLN A 88 -13.00 -0.53 8.58
C GLN A 88 -13.86 0.73 8.48
N LYS A 89 -13.83 1.59 9.50
CA LYS A 89 -14.55 2.88 9.49
C LYS A 89 -14.04 3.81 8.38
N GLU A 90 -12.74 3.85 8.14
CA GLU A 90 -12.14 4.67 7.08
C GLU A 90 -12.49 4.14 5.68
N THR A 91 -12.45 2.83 5.47
CA THR A 91 -12.89 2.18 4.23
C THR A 91 -14.35 2.53 3.95
N VAL A 92 -15.24 2.27 4.91
CA VAL A 92 -16.67 2.62 4.83
C VAL A 92 -16.82 4.10 4.47
N ARG A 93 -16.19 5.00 5.24
CA ARG A 93 -16.26 6.44 5.00
C ARG A 93 -15.84 6.80 3.58
N SER A 94 -14.72 6.28 3.09
CA SER A 94 -14.22 6.61 1.76
C SER A 94 -15.17 6.11 0.65
N HIS A 95 -15.79 4.94 0.79
CA HIS A 95 -16.74 4.42 -0.20
C HIS A 95 -18.03 5.26 -0.26
N PHE A 96 -18.59 5.63 0.89
CA PHE A 96 -19.83 6.39 0.95
C PHE A 96 -19.68 7.87 0.55
N THR A 97 -18.52 8.50 0.77
CA THR A 97 -18.31 9.90 0.39
C THR A 97 -18.18 10.12 -1.12
N SER A 98 -17.72 9.11 -1.88
CA SER A 98 -17.61 9.24 -3.35
C SER A 98 -18.95 9.23 -4.10
N GLU A 99 -20.02 8.70 -3.49
CA GLU A 99 -21.34 8.62 -4.12
C GLU A 99 -22.09 9.96 -4.06
N THR A 100 -21.76 10.82 -3.09
CA THR A 100 -22.50 12.07 -2.84
C THR A 100 -22.00 13.26 -3.66
N SER A 101 -20.75 13.25 -4.13
CA SER A 101 -20.20 14.31 -4.99
C SER A 101 -20.54 14.16 -6.48
N ALA A 102 -21.14 13.04 -6.90
CA ALA A 102 -21.64 12.81 -8.26
C ALA A 102 -23.16 13.00 -8.39
N ALA A 103 -23.88 13.25 -7.30
CA ALA A 103 -25.34 13.32 -7.25
C ALA A 103 -25.89 14.76 -7.21
N ASN A 104 -25.42 15.63 -8.10
CA ASN A 104 -26.15 16.86 -8.46
C ASN A 104 -26.33 16.98 -9.98
N THR A 105 -26.99 16.00 -10.58
CA THR A 105 -27.76 16.15 -11.82
C THR A 105 -28.88 15.11 -11.81
N GLN A 106 -30.09 15.62 -11.60
CA GLN A 106 -31.39 15.03 -11.93
C GLN A 106 -31.79 13.73 -11.21
N ARG A 107 -32.44 13.91 -10.06
CA ARG A 107 -33.44 12.98 -9.52
C ARG A 107 -34.80 13.31 -10.17
N PRO A 108 -35.35 12.53 -11.11
CA PRO A 108 -36.75 12.70 -11.48
C PRO A 108 -37.61 12.30 -10.28
N SER A 109 -38.41 13.25 -9.83
CA SER A 109 -39.45 13.11 -8.82
C SER A 109 -40.40 11.97 -9.18
N ALA A 110 -40.38 10.89 -8.40
CA ALA A 110 -41.45 9.91 -8.43
C ALA A 110 -42.71 10.52 -7.80
N THR A 111 -43.66 10.91 -8.64
CA THR A 111 -45.02 11.31 -8.26
C THR A 111 -45.78 10.10 -7.70
N PRO A 112 -46.36 10.15 -6.49
CA PRO A 112 -47.28 9.12 -6.04
C PRO A 112 -48.68 9.43 -6.59
N SER A 113 -48.99 8.96 -7.79
CA SER A 113 -50.37 8.90 -8.28
C SER A 113 -51.02 7.61 -7.81
N GLY A 114 -51.60 7.65 -6.61
CA GLY A 114 -52.48 6.62 -6.07
C GLY A 114 -53.82 7.24 -5.68
N GLN A 115 -54.70 7.47 -6.64
CA GLN A 115 -56.12 7.71 -6.35
C GLN A 115 -56.85 6.36 -6.44
N VAL A 116 -57.12 5.77 -5.28
CA VAL A 116 -58.08 4.67 -5.14
C VAL A 116 -59.47 5.30 -5.20
N LYS A 117 -60.20 5.03 -6.29
CA LYS A 117 -61.62 5.35 -6.43
C LYS A 117 -62.42 4.29 -5.67
N GLN A 118 -63.13 4.69 -4.62
CA GLN A 118 -64.17 3.86 -3.99
C GLN A 118 -65.50 4.21 -4.67
N GLU A 119 -66.14 3.20 -5.26
CA GLU A 119 -67.59 3.14 -5.54
C GLU A 119 -68.10 1.83 -4.95
#